data_AF-A0A5B7JF79-F1
#
_entry.id   AF-A0A5B7JF79-F1
#
_cell.length_a   1.000
_cell.length_b   1.000
_cell.length_c   1.000
_cell.angle_alpha   90.00
_cell.angle_beta   90.00
_cell.angle_gamma   90.00
#
_symmetry.space_group_name_H-M   'P 1'
#
loop_
_entity.id
_entity.type
_entity.pdbx_description
1 polymer ?
#
loop_
_entity_poly.entity_id
_entity_poly.type
_entity_poly.pdbx_seq_one_letter_code
_entity_poly.pdbx_strand_id
1 'polypeptide(L)'
;MKTVILAVVAAVAFAAPQYSYSAPPEDSSEEVIEVIPIVRDDRVHEDDGAYTLDVETGNGIVLSQSGSPNGPDDSVVKSGHYS
;
A
#
# COMPACT_ATOMS: atom_id res chain seq x y z
N MET A 1 42.28 -8.67 32.95
CA MET A 1 42.05 -8.49 31.49
C MET A 1 40.66 -8.98 31.09
N LYS A 2 40.34 -10.27 31.26
CA LYS A 2 39.03 -10.86 30.87
C LYS A 2 37.82 -10.30 31.65
N THR A 3 38.00 -9.96 32.93
CA THR A 3 36.94 -9.37 33.77
C THR A 3 36.59 -7.93 33.41
N VAL A 4 37.58 -7.16 32.93
CA VAL A 4 37.38 -5.77 32.48
C VAL A 4 36.58 -5.75 31.18
N ILE A 5 36.88 -6.66 30.25
CA ILE A 5 36.13 -6.80 29.00
C ILE A 5 34.66 -7.16 29.29
N LEU A 6 34.41 -8.08 30.22
CA LEU A 6 33.05 -8.47 30.60
C LEU A 6 32.27 -7.31 31.24
N ALA A 7 32.93 -6.52 32.10
CA ALA A 7 32.32 -5.35 32.71
C ALA A 7 31.94 -4.26 31.68
N VAL A 8 32.81 -4.02 30.67
CA VAL A 8 32.53 -3.05 29.62
C VAL A 8 31.37 -3.49 28.73
N VAL A 9 31.30 -4.78 28.35
CA VAL A 9 30.19 -5.30 27.54
C VAL A 9 28.86 -5.24 28.30
N ALA A 10 28.86 -5.55 29.59
CA ALA A 10 27.66 -5.44 30.42
C ALA A 10 27.17 -3.99 30.53
N ALA A 11 28.08 -3.03 30.71
CA ALA A 11 27.72 -1.61 30.77
C ALA A 11 27.09 -1.11 29.47
N VAL A 12 27.60 -1.54 28.31
CA VAL A 12 27.04 -1.17 26.99
C VAL A 12 25.64 -1.77 26.78
N ALA A 13 25.41 -3.00 27.23
CA ALA A 13 24.09 -3.64 27.13
C ALA A 13 23.02 -2.93 28.01
N PHE A 14 23.40 -2.47 29.21
CA PHE A 14 22.49 -1.71 30.08
C PHE A 14 22.23 -0.28 29.59
N ALA A 15 23.19 0.33 28.90
CA ALA A 15 23.04 1.67 28.31
C ALA A 15 22.37 1.66 26.93
N ALA A 16 22.01 0.49 26.39
CA ALA A 16 21.34 0.39 25.10
C ALA A 16 19.95 1.04 25.19
N PRO A 17 19.61 1.99 24.30
CA PRO A 17 18.27 2.54 24.24
C PRO A 17 17.30 1.40 23.93
N GLN A 18 16.36 1.15 24.83
CA GLN A 18 15.26 0.24 24.54
C GLN A 18 14.29 0.99 23.63
N TYR A 19 14.54 0.90 22.32
CA TYR A 19 13.63 1.40 21.30
C TYR A 19 12.36 0.54 21.33
N SER A 20 11.47 0.80 22.28
CA SER A 20 10.11 0.30 22.23
C SER A 20 9.37 1.12 21.18
N TYR A 21 9.25 0.56 19.99
CA TYR A 21 8.26 1.01 19.02
C TYR A 21 6.89 0.58 19.54
N SER A 22 6.19 1.49 20.21
CA SER A 22 4.76 1.30 20.42
C SER A 22 4.09 1.47 19.06
N ALA A 23 3.38 0.44 18.61
CA ALA A 23 2.44 0.61 17.51
C ALA A 23 1.50 1.78 17.85
N PRO A 24 1.14 2.63 16.87
CA PRO A 24 0.12 3.63 17.08
C PRO A 24 -1.11 2.98 17.72
N PRO A 25 -1.75 3.62 18.72
CA PRO A 25 -3.00 3.11 19.26
C PRO A 25 -3.96 2.92 18.10
N GLU A 26 -4.52 1.70 17.97
CA GLU A 26 -5.65 1.48 17.08
C GLU A 26 -6.74 2.41 17.58
N ASP A 27 -7.03 3.46 16.80
CA ASP A 27 -8.15 4.35 17.04
C ASP A 27 -9.41 3.50 16.94
N SER A 28 -9.81 2.94 18.07
CA SER A 28 -11.02 2.13 18.24
C SER A 28 -12.20 3.06 18.50
N SER A 29 -12.19 4.26 17.91
CA SER A 29 -13.44 4.88 17.56
C SER A 29 -14.07 3.99 16.49
N GLU A 30 -15.08 3.23 16.89
CA GLU A 30 -16.05 2.64 15.95
C GLU A 30 -16.78 3.81 15.26
N GLU A 31 -16.07 4.62 14.47
CA GLU A 31 -16.71 5.31 13.37
C GLU A 31 -17.32 4.19 12.53
N VAL A 32 -18.66 4.17 12.50
CA VAL A 32 -19.40 3.28 11.60
C VAL A 32 -19.12 3.79 10.20
N ILE A 33 -17.97 3.39 9.65
CA ILE A 33 -17.60 3.66 8.27
C ILE A 33 -18.54 2.78 7.44
N GLU A 34 -19.43 3.41 6.69
CA GLU A 34 -20.25 2.71 5.71
C GLU A 34 -19.32 2.05 4.68
N VAL A 35 -19.16 0.74 4.78
CA VAL A 35 -18.34 -0.04 3.84
C VAL A 35 -19.15 -0.27 2.57
N ILE A 36 -18.82 0.46 1.51
CA ILE A 36 -19.38 0.22 0.18
C ILE A 36 -18.64 -0.96 -0.47
N PRO A 37 -19.33 -2.07 -0.80
CA PRO A 37 -18.68 -3.22 -1.42
C PRO A 37 -18.27 -2.91 -2.86
N ILE A 38 -17.22 -3.55 -3.35
CA ILE A 38 -16.89 -3.60 -4.77
C ILE A 38 -17.69 -4.77 -5.38
N VAL A 39 -18.58 -4.48 -6.33
CA VAL A 39 -19.46 -5.49 -6.96
C VAL A 39 -18.88 -6.05 -8.25
N ARG A 40 -17.99 -5.31 -8.93
CA ARG A 40 -17.21 -5.77 -10.08
C ARG A 40 -15.80 -5.20 -10.03
N ASP A 41 -14.80 -6.03 -10.31
CA ASP A 41 -13.40 -5.61 -10.47
C ASP A 41 -12.72 -6.53 -11.50
N ASP A 42 -12.80 -6.12 -12.77
CA ASP A 42 -12.17 -6.81 -13.88
C ASP A 42 -10.91 -6.05 -14.29
N ARG A 43 -9.77 -6.73 -14.19
CA ARG A 43 -8.46 -6.17 -14.56
C ARG A 43 -7.74 -7.11 -15.49
N VAL A 44 -7.31 -6.57 -16.61
CA VAL A 44 -6.50 -7.28 -17.61
C VAL A 44 -5.20 -6.54 -17.78
N HIS A 45 -4.09 -7.28 -17.77
CA HIS A 45 -2.75 -6.76 -18.02
C HIS A 45 -2.11 -7.66 -19.07
N GLU A 46 -1.66 -7.05 -20.16
CA GLU A 46 -1.03 -7.73 -21.28
C GLU A 46 0.50 -7.71 -21.11
N ASP A 47 1.19 -8.65 -21.77
CA ASP A 47 2.65 -8.77 -21.69
C ASP A 47 3.39 -7.56 -22.30
N ASP A 48 2.71 -6.80 -23.16
CA ASP A 48 3.24 -5.60 -23.81
C ASP A 48 3.06 -4.33 -22.96
N GLY A 49 2.48 -4.43 -21.76
CA GLY A 49 2.20 -3.31 -20.86
C GLY A 49 0.88 -2.59 -21.11
N ALA A 50 0.05 -3.06 -22.04
CA ALA A 50 -1.34 -2.62 -22.16
C ALA A 50 -2.18 -3.14 -20.98
N TYR A 51 -3.21 -2.38 -20.61
CA TYR A 51 -4.10 -2.76 -19.52
C TYR A 51 -5.54 -2.27 -19.72
N THR A 52 -6.47 -2.97 -19.07
CA THR A 52 -7.87 -2.58 -18.92
C THR A 52 -8.29 -2.69 -17.46
N LEU A 53 -9.10 -1.74 -16.99
CA LEU A 53 -9.61 -1.63 -15.63
C LEU A 53 -11.10 -1.30 -15.68
N ASP A 54 -11.94 -2.22 -15.21
CA ASP A 54 -13.37 -2.03 -15.08
C ASP A 54 -13.81 -2.31 -13.63
N VAL A 55 -14.21 -1.27 -12.91
CA VAL A 55 -14.61 -1.34 -11.49
C VAL A 55 -16.02 -0.81 -11.30
N GLU A 56 -16.80 -1.49 -10.46
CA GLU A 56 -18.13 -1.06 -10.03
C GLU A 56 -18.28 -1.25 -8.52
N THR A 57 -18.82 -0.24 -7.83
CA THR A 57 -19.11 -0.28 -6.39
C THR A 57 -20.60 -0.42 -6.11
N GLY A 58 -20.95 -0.88 -4.91
CA GLY A 58 -22.33 -1.10 -4.48
C GLY A 58 -23.18 0.17 -4.38
N ASN A 59 -22.56 1.35 -4.36
CA ASN A 59 -23.24 2.65 -4.42
C ASN A 59 -23.28 3.25 -5.83
N GLY A 60 -22.93 2.47 -6.86
CA GLY A 60 -23.11 2.85 -8.26
C GLY A 60 -21.95 3.64 -8.89
N ILE A 61 -20.78 3.71 -8.24
CA ILE A 61 -19.58 4.27 -8.88
C ILE A 61 -19.11 3.28 -9.93
N VAL A 62 -18.95 3.76 -11.16
CA VAL A 62 -18.42 2.97 -12.28
C VAL A 62 -17.14 3.63 -12.77
N LEU A 63 -16.09 2.85 -12.95
CA LEU A 63 -14.84 3.25 -13.57
C LEU A 63 -14.53 2.28 -14.70
N SER A 64 -14.28 2.80 -15.90
CA SER A 64 -13.78 2.01 -17.01
C SER A 64 -12.63 2.76 -17.68
N GLN A 65 -11.48 2.12 -17.77
CA GLN A 65 -10.24 2.70 -18.28
C GLN A 65 -9.43 1.66 -19.05
N SER A 66 -8.78 2.10 -20.12
CA SER A 66 -7.76 1.33 -20.82
C SER A 66 -6.51 2.18 -21.03
N GLY A 67 -5.35 1.54 -21.05
CA GLY A 67 -4.08 2.19 -21.37
C GLY A 67 -3.14 1.28 -22.15
N SER A 68 -2.20 1.90 -22.86
CA SER A 68 -1.24 1.20 -23.69
C SER A 68 0.06 2.01 -23.83
N PRO A 69 1.24 1.38 -23.87
CA PRO A 69 2.53 2.07 -23.99
C PRO A 69 2.87 2.46 -25.44
N ASN A 70 1.85 2.86 -26.22
CA ASN A 70 1.99 3.26 -27.63
C ASN A 70 2.11 4.79 -27.79
N GLY A 71 2.40 5.53 -26.71
CA GLY A 71 2.60 6.97 -26.74
C GLY A 71 3.99 7.39 -27.22
N PRO A 72 4.21 8.69 -27.48
CA PRO A 72 5.52 9.23 -27.80
C PRO A 72 6.53 8.95 -26.68
N ASP A 73 7.79 8.69 -27.03
CA ASP A 73 8.89 8.46 -26.07
C ASP A 73 8.57 7.36 -25.04
N ASP A 74 7.99 6.24 -25.49
CA ASP A 74 7.53 5.10 -24.66
C ASP A 74 6.53 5.51 -23.55
N SER A 75 5.81 6.61 -23.74
CA SER A 75 4.77 7.05 -22.80
C SER A 75 3.52 6.17 -22.89
N VAL A 76 2.81 6.09 -21.77
CA VAL A 76 1.51 5.41 -21.70
C VAL A 76 0.41 6.38 -22.11
N VAL A 77 -0.29 6.03 -23.18
CA VAL A 77 -1.57 6.66 -23.54
C VAL A 77 -2.70 5.95 -22.80
N LYS A 78 -3.59 6.71 -22.16
CA LYS A 78 -4.75 6.16 -21.46
C LYS A 78 -6.00 6.97 -21.74
N SER A 79 -7.14 6.30 -21.70
CA SER A 79 -8.47 6.91 -21.81
C SER A 79 -9.46 6.13 -20.95
N GLY A 80 -10.54 6.79 -20.55
CA GLY A 80 -11.55 6.17 -19.71
C GLY A 80 -12.64 7.15 -19.31
N HIS A 81 -13.61 6.63 -18.56
CA HIS A 81 -14.70 7.40 -17.98
C HIS A 81 -14.98 6.93 -16.55
N TYR A 82 -15.62 7.81 -15.79
CA TYR A 82 -16.17 7.49 -14.48
C TYR A 82 -17.56 8.11 -14.36
N SER A 83 -18.43 7.47 -13.59
CA SER A 83 -19.78 7.96 -13.27
C SER A 83 -20.14 7.64 -11.84
#